data_AF-A0A7S0G5P5-F1
#
_entry.id   AF-A0A7S0G5P5-F1
#
_cell.length_a   1.000
_cell.length_b   1.000
_cell.length_c   1.000
_cell.angle_alpha   90.00
_cell.angle_beta   90.00
_cell.angle_gamma   90.00
#
_symmetry.space_group_name_H-M   'P 1'
#
loop_
_entity.id
_entity.type
_entity.pdbx_description
1 polymer ?
#
loop_
_entity_poly.entity_id
_entity_poly.type
_entity_poly.pdbx_seq_one_letter_code
_entity_poly.pdbx_strand_id
1 'polypeptide(L)'
;GFFLVKDARPGFYALMGNLFVGLSTDLLIVVVIKPLARRKRPHYNPGKTELSLQSVDKFSFPSGHATRCAMVTALVLHSYLVYKIPPEALVWATILWAITVMESRVMLGRHHVLDVVGGSLLGSLNAVFVSRFLS
;
A
#
# COMPACT_ATOMS: atom_id res chain seq x y z
N GLY A 1 35.76 -2.14 -13.10
CA GLY A 1 35.50 -1.20 -11.99
C GLY A 1 35.41 0.20 -12.54
N PHE A 2 34.56 1.04 -11.94
CA PHE A 2 34.53 2.51 -12.11
C PHE A 2 33.81 3.12 -13.33
N PHE A 3 32.76 2.49 -13.88
CA PHE A 3 31.87 3.16 -14.86
C PHE A 3 30.37 2.90 -14.69
N LEU A 4 29.95 2.17 -13.64
CA LEU A 4 28.54 1.85 -13.34
C LEU A 4 27.98 2.60 -12.12
N VAL A 5 28.67 3.64 -11.65
CA VAL A 5 28.08 4.64 -10.75
C VAL A 5 27.68 5.85 -11.59
N LYS A 6 26.91 5.61 -12.64
CA LYS A 6 26.22 6.68 -13.37
C LYS A 6 25.06 7.10 -12.47
N ASP A 7 25.37 7.98 -11.52
CA ASP A 7 24.48 8.65 -10.58
C ASP A 7 23.22 7.87 -10.19
N ALA A 8 23.29 7.09 -9.10
CA ALA A 8 22.11 6.53 -8.43
C ALA A 8 21.25 7.63 -7.75
N ARG A 9 21.80 8.85 -7.64
CA ARG A 9 21.18 10.03 -7.04
C ARG A 9 19.79 10.34 -7.64
N PRO A 10 19.61 10.51 -8.97
CA PRO A 10 18.31 10.78 -9.57
C PRO A 10 17.25 9.71 -9.29
N GLY A 11 17.59 8.41 -9.38
CA GLY A 11 16.61 7.36 -9.10
C GLY A 11 16.23 7.25 -7.62
N PHE A 12 17.13 7.59 -6.70
CA PHE A 12 16.81 7.68 -5.27
C PHE A 12 15.85 8.84 -4.99
N TYR A 13 16.11 10.03 -5.54
CA TYR A 13 15.20 11.17 -5.41
C TYR A 13 13.85 10.91 -6.09
N ALA A 14 13.84 10.23 -7.23
CA ALA A 14 12.61 9.81 -7.91
C ALA A 14 11.82 8.83 -7.03
N LEU A 15 12.45 7.82 -6.41
CA LEU A 15 11.77 6.91 -5.48
C LEU A 15 11.20 7.66 -4.27
N MET A 16 11.97 8.56 -3.66
CA MET A 16 11.49 9.36 -2.51
C MET A 16 10.32 10.27 -2.89
N GLY A 17 10.40 10.96 -4.03
CA GLY A 17 9.32 11.78 -4.57
C GLY A 17 8.07 10.97 -4.88
N ASN A 18 8.24 9.82 -5.54
CA ASN A 18 7.16 8.87 -5.82
C ASN A 18 6.48 8.34 -4.55
N LEU A 19 7.25 8.01 -3.51
CA LEU A 19 6.71 7.56 -2.23
C LEU A 19 5.92 8.67 -1.54
N PHE A 20 6.45 9.89 -1.53
CA PHE A 20 5.78 11.03 -0.91
C PHE A 20 4.46 11.35 -1.60
N VAL A 21 4.48 11.55 -2.91
CA VAL A 21 3.27 11.84 -3.70
C VAL A 21 2.31 10.65 -3.67
N GLY A 22 2.81 9.42 -3.75
CA GLY A 22 2.03 8.20 -3.64
C GLY A 22 1.26 8.13 -2.33
N LEU A 23 1.94 8.34 -1.19
CA LEU A 23 1.30 8.33 0.14
C LEU A 23 0.29 9.45 0.30
N SER A 24 0.58 10.66 -0.18
CA SER A 24 -0.38 11.77 -0.14
C SER A 24 -1.63 11.45 -0.94
N THR A 25 -1.48 10.95 -2.17
CA THR A 25 -2.60 10.58 -3.04
C THR A 25 -3.38 9.39 -2.48
N ASP A 26 -2.72 8.37 -1.95
CA ASP A 26 -3.39 7.23 -1.31
C ASP A 26 -4.23 7.66 -0.11
N LEU A 27 -3.70 8.55 0.74
CA LEU A 27 -4.47 9.11 1.87
C LEU A 27 -5.72 9.86 1.38
N LEU A 28 -5.59 10.69 0.34
CA LEU A 28 -6.72 11.39 -0.25
C LEU A 28 -7.76 10.40 -0.81
N ILE A 29 -7.31 9.39 -1.57
CA ILE A 29 -8.17 8.35 -2.14
C ILE A 29 -8.91 7.60 -1.02
N VAL A 30 -8.20 7.16 0.02
CA VAL A 30 -8.80 6.43 1.14
C VAL A 30 -9.80 7.29 1.90
N VAL A 31 -9.49 8.56 2.17
CA VAL A 31 -10.38 9.50 2.87
C VAL A 31 -11.63 9.79 2.05
N VAL A 32 -11.53 9.88 0.71
CA VAL A 32 -12.67 10.15 -0.17
C VAL A 32 -13.52 8.90 -0.40
N ILE A 33 -12.91 7.73 -0.63
CA ILE A 33 -13.65 6.50 -0.95
C ILE A 33 -14.36 5.95 0.29
N LYS A 34 -13.76 6.03 1.49
CA LYS A 34 -14.38 5.52 2.73
C LYS A 34 -15.84 6.00 2.96
N PRO A 35 -16.16 7.31 2.91
CA PRO A 35 -17.52 7.80 3.08
C PRO A 35 -18.45 7.50 1.89
N LEU A 36 -17.89 7.27 0.69
CA LEU A 36 -18.66 6.89 -0.51
C LEU A 36 -19.04 5.41 -0.51
N ALA A 37 -18.13 4.52 -0.08
CA ALA A 37 -18.33 3.08 -0.13
C ALA A 37 -19.43 2.58 0.81
N ARG A 38 -19.70 3.30 1.92
CA ARG A 38 -20.77 3.04 2.92
C ARG A 38 -20.99 1.57 3.33
N ARG A 39 -19.99 0.70 3.14
CA ARG A 39 -20.12 -0.75 3.30
C ARG A 39 -19.99 -1.13 4.77
N LYS A 40 -21.09 -1.61 5.38
CA LYS A 40 -21.12 -2.15 6.75
C LYS A 40 -20.11 -3.31 6.90
N ARG A 41 -19.42 -3.38 8.04
CA ARG A 41 -18.46 -4.46 8.37
C ARG A 41 -19.19 -5.80 8.52
N PRO A 42 -18.57 -6.93 8.14
CA PRO A 42 -19.17 -8.26 8.34
C PRO A 42 -19.47 -8.56 9.81
N HIS A 43 -20.66 -9.09 10.06
CA HIS A 43 -21.20 -9.44 11.38
C HIS A 43 -20.70 -10.81 11.92
N TYR A 44 -19.42 -11.18 11.72
CA TYR A 44 -18.94 -12.54 12.10
C TYR A 44 -18.36 -12.64 13.53
N ASN A 45 -18.58 -11.68 14.43
CA ASN A 45 -18.16 -11.86 15.82
C ASN A 45 -19.05 -11.11 16.84
N PRO A 46 -20.12 -11.72 17.36
CA PRO A 46 -21.02 -11.08 18.31
C PRO A 46 -20.44 -10.96 19.74
N GLY A 47 -19.18 -11.35 19.99
CA GLY A 47 -18.71 -11.61 21.36
C GLY A 47 -17.34 -11.08 21.78
N LYS A 48 -16.64 -10.21 21.03
CA LYS A 48 -15.33 -9.70 21.50
C LYS A 48 -15.18 -8.18 21.39
N THR A 49 -15.42 -7.58 22.56
CA THR A 49 -14.63 -6.52 23.20
C THR A 49 -14.62 -5.13 22.57
N GLU A 50 -15.46 -4.29 23.18
CA GLU A 50 -15.29 -2.89 23.63
C GLU A 50 -13.85 -2.37 23.90
N LEU A 51 -12.79 -3.17 23.74
CA LEU A 51 -11.40 -2.82 24.04
C LEU A 51 -10.56 -2.42 22.80
N SER A 52 -11.18 -2.30 21.64
CA SER A 52 -10.55 -1.77 20.43
C SER A 52 -10.99 -0.33 20.27
N LEU A 53 -10.39 0.57 21.06
CA LEU A 53 -10.31 2.03 20.86
C LEU A 53 -11.15 2.53 19.69
N GLN A 54 -12.25 3.23 20.01
CA GLN A 54 -12.91 4.26 19.19
C GLN A 54 -12.21 4.57 17.85
N SER A 55 -12.22 3.64 16.90
CA SER A 55 -11.67 3.92 15.58
C SER A 55 -12.82 4.57 14.85
N VAL A 56 -12.67 5.87 14.58
CA VAL A 56 -13.53 6.78 13.83
C VAL A 56 -13.72 6.30 12.37
N ASP A 57 -14.04 5.03 12.18
CA ASP A 57 -14.03 4.31 10.90
C ASP A 57 -15.21 3.32 10.88
N LYS A 58 -16.41 3.84 10.63
CA LYS A 58 -17.64 3.04 10.46
C LYS A 58 -17.68 2.22 9.16
N PHE A 59 -16.64 2.32 8.31
CA PHE A 59 -16.62 1.74 6.96
C PHE A 59 -15.47 0.73 6.77
N SER A 60 -15.76 -0.33 6.03
CA SER A 60 -14.90 -1.52 5.87
C SER A 60 -14.03 -1.48 4.63
N PHE A 61 -14.41 -0.63 3.67
CA PHE A 61 -13.87 -0.60 2.33
C PHE A 61 -13.39 0.82 1.99
N PRO A 62 -12.21 0.97 1.34
CA PRO A 62 -11.17 -0.03 1.11
C PRO A 62 -10.30 -0.26 2.37
N SER A 63 -9.56 -1.37 2.42
CA SER A 63 -8.53 -1.58 3.45
C SER A 63 -7.34 -0.66 3.18
N GLY A 64 -7.26 0.46 3.91
CA GLY A 64 -6.13 1.38 3.79
C GLY A 64 -4.77 0.76 4.15
N HIS A 65 -4.73 -0.42 4.81
CA HIS A 65 -3.47 -1.14 5.01
C HIS A 65 -3.06 -1.92 3.75
N ALA A 66 -4.04 -2.52 3.05
CA ALA A 66 -3.79 -3.22 1.80
C ALA A 66 -3.36 -2.26 0.68
N THR A 67 -4.03 -1.10 0.57
CA THR A 67 -3.67 -0.07 -0.43
C THR A 67 -2.23 0.42 -0.24
N ARG A 68 -1.86 0.83 0.99
CA ARG A 68 -0.52 1.34 1.30
C ARG A 68 0.58 0.29 1.10
N CYS A 69 0.40 -0.93 1.60
CA CYS A 69 1.39 -1.99 1.44
C CYS A 69 1.60 -2.36 -0.03
N ALA A 70 0.52 -2.45 -0.82
CA ALA A 70 0.62 -2.74 -2.25
C ALA A 70 1.29 -1.59 -3.02
N MET A 71 0.97 -0.35 -2.69
CA MET A 71 1.58 0.84 -3.31
C MET A 71 3.09 0.90 -3.05
N VAL A 72 3.51 0.76 -1.77
CA VAL A 72 4.93 0.81 -1.39
C VAL A 72 5.71 -0.30 -2.09
N THR A 73 5.18 -1.53 -2.08
CA THR A 73 5.81 -2.68 -2.75
C THR A 73 5.95 -2.44 -4.25
N ALA A 74 4.92 -1.90 -4.90
CA ALA A 74 4.94 -1.60 -6.33
C ALA A 74 5.96 -0.50 -6.69
N LEU A 75 6.09 0.56 -5.87
CA LEU A 75 7.06 1.63 -6.10
C LEU A 75 8.52 1.17 -5.89
N VAL A 76 8.76 0.33 -4.88
CA VAL A 76 10.07 -0.28 -4.64
C VAL A 76 10.45 -1.21 -5.78
N LEU A 77 9.52 -2.05 -6.25
CA LEU A 77 9.72 -2.92 -7.41
C LEU A 77 9.99 -2.10 -8.68
N HIS A 78 9.21 -1.05 -8.94
CA HIS A 78 9.43 -0.17 -10.09
C HIS A 78 10.84 0.44 -10.06
N SER A 79 11.26 0.95 -8.91
CA SER A 79 12.58 1.57 -8.75
C SER A 79 13.72 0.57 -8.89
N TYR A 80 13.53 -0.68 -8.47
CA TYR A 80 14.45 -1.77 -8.74
C TYR A 80 14.55 -2.08 -10.25
N LEU A 81 13.43 -2.15 -10.96
CA LEU A 81 13.41 -2.49 -12.38
C LEU A 81 14.02 -1.39 -13.26
N VAL A 82 13.71 -0.12 -12.98
CA VAL A 82 14.12 1.03 -13.80
C VAL A 82 15.52 1.53 -13.45
N TYR A 83 15.82 1.73 -12.16
CA TYR A 83 17.06 2.36 -11.73
C TYR A 83 18.08 1.39 -11.11
N LYS A 84 17.68 0.14 -10.82
CA LYS A 84 18.53 -0.89 -10.18
C LYS A 84 19.16 -0.44 -8.85
N ILE A 85 18.48 0.45 -8.12
CA ILE A 85 19.00 1.07 -6.89
C ILE A 85 18.79 0.21 -5.65
N PRO A 86 17.56 -0.16 -5.26
CA PRO A 86 17.38 -0.95 -4.05
C PRO A 86 17.99 -2.35 -4.26
N PRO A 87 18.59 -2.96 -3.22
CA PRO A 87 19.03 -4.34 -3.31
C PRO A 87 17.82 -5.24 -3.53
N GLU A 88 17.97 -6.31 -4.32
CA GLU A 88 16.88 -7.24 -4.62
C GLU A 88 16.24 -7.83 -3.36
N ALA A 89 17.05 -8.06 -2.31
CA ALA A 89 16.57 -8.50 -1.00
C ALA A 89 15.51 -7.57 -0.40
N LEU A 90 15.60 -6.25 -0.64
CA LEU A 90 14.61 -5.29 -0.16
C LEU A 90 13.27 -5.45 -0.91
N VAL A 91 13.31 -5.75 -2.21
CA VAL A 91 12.11 -6.03 -3.00
C VAL A 91 11.37 -7.24 -2.42
N TRP A 92 12.09 -8.35 -2.22
CA TRP A 92 11.52 -9.56 -1.62
C TRP A 92 11.00 -9.32 -0.20
N ALA A 93 11.73 -8.55 0.62
CA ALA A 93 11.29 -8.18 1.96
C ALA A 93 9.97 -7.38 1.93
N THR A 94 9.81 -6.44 1.01
CA THR A 94 8.55 -5.67 0.89
C THR A 94 7.37 -6.51 0.43
N ILE A 95 7.60 -7.47 -0.47
CA ILE A 95 6.57 -8.42 -0.92
C ILE A 95 6.11 -9.29 0.26
N LEU A 96 7.04 -9.90 0.98
CA LEU A 96 6.72 -10.73 2.14
C LEU A 96 6.00 -9.93 3.22
N TRP A 97 6.49 -8.73 3.52
CA TRP A 97 5.86 -7.81 4.46
C TRP A 97 4.41 -7.47 4.04
N ALA A 98 4.17 -7.16 2.77
CA ALA A 98 2.84 -6.85 2.27
C ALA A 98 1.90 -8.05 2.41
N ILE A 99 2.36 -9.27 2.10
CA ILE A 99 1.60 -10.50 2.25
C ILE A 99 1.22 -10.72 3.72
N THR A 100 2.18 -10.66 4.64
CA THR A 100 1.94 -10.84 6.08
C THR A 100 0.96 -9.79 6.62
N VAL A 101 1.09 -8.53 6.20
CA VAL A 101 0.14 -7.48 6.60
C VAL A 101 -1.25 -7.80 6.06
N MET A 102 -1.39 -8.13 4.78
CA MET A 102 -2.69 -8.47 4.18
C MET A 102 -3.35 -9.67 4.87
N GLU A 103 -2.59 -10.74 5.12
CA GLU A 103 -3.04 -11.94 5.82
C GLU A 103 -3.54 -11.60 7.24
N SER A 104 -2.81 -10.77 7.99
CA SER A 104 -3.23 -10.33 9.33
C SER A 104 -4.61 -9.66 9.33
N ARG A 105 -4.97 -8.94 8.24
CA ARG A 105 -6.28 -8.26 8.14
C ARG A 105 -7.43 -9.23 7.87
N VAL A 106 -7.16 -10.32 7.15
CA VAL A 106 -8.12 -11.39 6.88
C VAL A 106 -8.29 -12.27 8.11
N MET A 107 -7.19 -12.69 8.75
CA MET A 107 -7.20 -13.54 9.94
C MET A 107 -7.88 -12.89 11.15
N LEU A 108 -7.74 -11.58 11.32
CA LEU A 108 -8.45 -10.84 12.38
C LEU A 108 -9.97 -10.73 12.12
N GLY A 109 -10.48 -11.24 10.99
CA GLY A 109 -11.90 -11.22 10.63
C GLY A 109 -12.45 -9.81 10.43
N ARG A 110 -11.58 -8.80 10.26
CA ARG A 110 -11.97 -7.38 10.23
C ARG A 110 -12.30 -6.85 8.82
N HIS A 111 -11.87 -7.56 7.77
CA HIS A 111 -12.11 -7.20 6.38
C HIS A 111 -12.40 -8.45 5.55
N HIS A 112 -13.26 -8.34 4.54
CA HIS A 112 -13.42 -9.42 3.56
C HIS A 112 -12.15 -9.53 2.70
N VAL A 113 -11.84 -10.73 2.21
CA VAL A 113 -10.74 -10.96 1.25
C VAL A 113 -10.87 -10.03 0.04
N LEU A 114 -12.10 -9.77 -0.43
CA LEU A 114 -12.38 -8.82 -1.51
C LEU A 114 -12.01 -7.37 -1.17
N ASP A 115 -12.11 -6.94 0.09
CA ASP A 115 -11.74 -5.59 0.51
C ASP A 115 -10.21 -5.42 0.52
N VAL A 116 -9.47 -6.52 0.79
CA VAL A 116 -8.01 -6.58 0.71
C VAL A 116 -7.57 -6.57 -0.74
N VAL A 117 -8.15 -7.42 -1.60
CA VAL A 117 -7.84 -7.47 -3.04
C VAL A 117 -8.14 -6.13 -3.72
N GLY A 118 -9.32 -5.54 -3.47
CA GLY A 118 -9.68 -4.24 -4.01
C GLY A 118 -8.76 -3.12 -3.52
N GLY A 119 -8.36 -3.15 -2.24
CA GLY A 119 -7.37 -2.24 -1.69
C GLY A 119 -6.01 -2.38 -2.37
N SER A 120 -5.51 -3.60 -2.54
CA SER A 120 -4.23 -3.85 -3.19
C SER A 120 -4.22 -3.39 -4.64
N LEU A 121 -5.30 -3.63 -5.39
CA LEU A 121 -5.46 -3.13 -6.76
C LEU A 121 -5.40 -1.60 -6.82
N LEU A 122 -6.14 -0.91 -5.93
CA LEU A 122 -6.11 0.56 -5.86
C LEU A 122 -4.70 1.09 -5.55
N GLY A 123 -4.00 0.45 -4.60
CA GLY A 123 -2.63 0.81 -4.25
C GLY A 123 -1.64 0.63 -5.40
N SER A 124 -1.74 -0.49 -6.12
CA SER A 124 -0.91 -0.74 -7.31
C SER A 124 -1.21 0.23 -8.45
N LEU A 125 -2.49 0.55 -8.70
CA LEU A 125 -2.86 1.56 -9.70
C LEU A 125 -2.32 2.95 -9.36
N ASN A 126 -2.39 3.34 -8.09
CA ASN A 126 -1.81 4.61 -7.63
C ASN A 126 -0.29 4.63 -7.81
N ALA A 127 0.41 3.52 -7.52
CA ALA A 127 1.85 3.41 -7.77
C ALA A 127 2.21 3.55 -9.26
N VAL A 128 1.44 2.93 -10.15
CA VAL A 128 1.63 3.07 -11.62
C VAL A 128 1.34 4.50 -12.06
N PHE A 129 0.29 5.12 -11.54
CA PHE A 129 -0.02 6.52 -11.84
C PHE A 129 1.13 7.43 -11.43
N VAL A 130 1.55 7.39 -10.17
CA VAL A 130 2.58 8.29 -9.63
C VAL A 130 3.94 8.06 -10.29
N SER A 131 4.33 6.80 -10.51
CA SER A 131 5.57 6.49 -11.22
C SER A 131 5.59 7.07 -12.64
N ARG A 132 4.47 7.09 -13.37
CA ARG A 132 4.45 7.69 -14.73
C ARG A 132 4.74 9.19 -14.76
N PHE A 133 4.44 9.95 -13.69
CA PHE A 133 4.63 11.40 -13.65
C PHE A 133 6.00 11.85 -13.12
N LEU A 134 6.67 11.00 -12.34
CA LEU A 134 7.90 11.35 -11.63
C LEU A 134 9.11 10.47 -12.01
N SER A 135 9.02 9.68 -13.08
CA SER A 135 10.11 8.82 -13.58
C SER A 135 10.98 9.48 -14.65
#